data_AF-A0A0V0IQ77-F1
#
_entry.id   AF-A0A0V0IQ77-F1
#
_cell.length_a   1.000
_cell.length_b   1.000
_cell.length_c   1.000
_cell.angle_alpha   90.00
_cell.angle_beta   90.00
_cell.angle_gamma   90.00
#
_symmetry.space_group_name_H-M   'P 1'
#
loop_
_entity.id
_entity.type
_entity.pdbx_description
1 polymer ?
#
loop_
_entity_poly.entity_id
_entity_poly.type
_entity_poly.pdbx_seq_one_letter_code
_entity_poly.pdbx_strand_id
1 'polypeptide(L)'
;MAQIMQQLDDETVESTKEYLRNLITMPERIYEFVSLQNRLDERSDLTNQTLLNCHKIQLEFLVSIRTGLGSFLSENTRLLTSELVEVFLLERCRNINCRRFLPIEDRGCKICSTKKGFCSECMCLVCLKFDCANNTCSWVGCDACLHWCHAVCSIRRNLIKPGPSLKGPSGTTEMQFYCLGCGHASEMFGFIKDVFMSCANEWGEETLMKELDYVRKIYQGSEDFKGKELHVKADVLHTKLATKMISPSDACDFIFQLFSTIKTIEDEWPVKRSKKDEVDSLGSIVRIKEAEAQMFQSRAADARGEAVSLRRLARLESMKLNEAYYEKLSKLCLQETEERRRKKIGRA
;
A
#
# COMPACT_ATOMS: atom_id res chain seq x y z
N MET A 1 31.21 17.89 -8.98
CA MET A 1 30.33 17.86 -7.78
C MET A 1 31.10 17.55 -6.48
N ALA A 2 32.12 16.68 -6.50
CA ALA A 2 32.96 16.40 -5.31
C ALA A 2 33.76 17.63 -4.77
N GLN A 3 34.17 18.56 -5.64
CA GLN A 3 35.02 19.70 -5.24
C GLN A 3 34.30 20.87 -4.56
N ILE A 4 32.99 21.05 -4.73
CA ILE A 4 32.30 22.25 -4.19
C ILE A 4 31.93 22.09 -2.69
N MET A 5 31.85 20.85 -2.17
CA MET A 5 31.49 20.61 -0.76
C MET A 5 32.64 20.17 0.15
N GLN A 6 33.88 20.14 -0.34
CA GLN A 6 35.03 20.08 0.56
C GLN A 6 35.27 21.40 1.33
N GLN A 7 34.39 22.41 1.16
CA GLN A 7 34.55 23.76 1.72
C GLN A 7 33.24 24.38 2.25
N LEU A 8 32.25 23.59 2.66
CA LEU A 8 31.16 24.16 3.47
C LEU A 8 31.56 24.07 4.94
N ASP A 9 31.63 25.22 5.60
CA ASP A 9 31.77 25.26 7.05
C ASP A 9 30.55 24.63 7.74
N ASP A 10 30.75 24.19 8.99
CA ASP A 10 29.73 23.47 9.76
C ASP A 10 28.46 24.33 9.99
N GLU A 11 28.60 25.65 10.06
CA GLU A 11 27.49 26.60 10.21
C GLU A 11 26.58 26.61 8.97
N THR A 12 27.18 26.63 7.78
CA THR A 12 26.44 26.54 6.52
C THR A 12 25.74 25.18 6.35
N VAL A 13 26.36 24.10 6.82
CA VAL A 13 25.74 22.77 6.83
C VAL A 13 24.51 22.75 7.74
N GLU A 14 24.63 23.24 8.98
CA GLU A 14 23.52 23.15 9.93
C GLU A 14 22.38 24.11 9.59
N SER A 15 22.67 25.31 9.10
CA SER A 15 21.64 26.23 8.58
C SER A 15 20.90 25.64 7.37
N THR A 16 21.61 24.92 6.49
CA THR A 16 20.98 24.20 5.37
C THR A 16 20.07 23.06 5.87
N LYS A 17 20.53 22.28 6.86
CA LYS A 17 19.71 21.23 7.49
C LYS A 17 18.44 21.82 8.10
N GLU A 18 18.55 22.92 8.84
CA GLU A 18 17.41 23.59 9.45
C GLU A 18 16.42 24.09 8.40
N TYR A 19 16.90 24.75 7.34
CA TYR A 19 16.07 25.20 6.23
C TYR A 19 15.32 24.03 5.57
N LEU A 20 15.99 22.91 5.30
CA LEU A 20 15.36 21.71 4.74
C LEU A 20 14.34 21.08 5.70
N ARG A 21 14.64 21.01 7.01
CA ARG A 21 13.67 20.54 8.01
C ARG A 21 12.40 21.39 7.98
N ASN A 22 12.53 22.71 7.93
CA ASN A 22 11.40 23.64 7.85
C ASN A 22 10.61 23.48 6.55
N LEU A 23 11.26 23.29 5.41
CA LEU A 23 10.57 23.02 4.14
C LEU A 23 9.74 21.73 4.19
N ILE A 24 10.26 20.68 4.84
CA ILE A 24 9.61 19.37 4.93
C ILE A 24 8.41 19.40 5.89
N THR A 25 8.52 20.11 7.02
CA THR A 25 7.51 20.08 8.09
C THR A 25 6.41 21.11 7.92
N MET A 26 6.68 22.27 7.32
CA MET A 26 5.71 23.37 7.22
C MET A 26 4.72 23.16 6.06
N PRO A 27 3.41 22.98 6.34
CA PRO A 27 2.40 22.79 5.30
C PRO A 27 2.33 23.95 4.30
N GLU A 28 2.62 25.18 4.74
CA GLU A 28 2.58 26.39 3.91
C GLU A 28 3.65 26.36 2.81
N ARG A 29 4.72 25.60 3.02
CA ARG A 29 5.85 25.47 2.09
C ARG A 29 5.80 24.20 1.23
N ILE A 30 4.70 23.46 1.27
CA ILE A 30 4.58 22.18 0.56
C ILE A 30 4.83 22.31 -0.95
N TYR A 31 4.39 23.41 -1.58
CA TYR A 31 4.62 23.64 -3.01
C TYR A 31 6.08 23.91 -3.34
N GLU A 32 6.78 24.67 -2.50
CA GLU A 32 8.22 24.93 -2.63
C GLU A 32 8.99 23.61 -2.49
N PHE A 33 8.64 22.80 -1.49
CA PHE A 33 9.25 21.50 -1.27
C PHE A 33 9.01 20.52 -2.42
N VAL A 34 7.76 20.40 -2.91
CA VAL A 34 7.42 19.54 -4.06
C VAL A 34 8.14 19.99 -5.33
N SER A 35 8.28 21.30 -5.56
CA SER A 35 9.06 21.85 -6.68
C SER A 35 10.53 21.40 -6.59
N LEU A 36 11.12 21.43 -5.40
CA LEU A 36 12.48 20.93 -5.16
C LEU A 36 12.61 19.43 -5.42
N GLN A 37 11.62 18.62 -5.00
CA GLN A 37 11.58 17.18 -5.29
C GLN A 37 11.51 16.90 -6.81
N ASN A 38 10.64 17.59 -7.54
CA ASN A 38 10.50 17.41 -8.98
C ASN A 38 11.80 17.72 -9.72
N ARG A 39 12.47 18.84 -9.36
CA ARG A 39 13.77 19.20 -9.93
C ARG A 39 14.85 18.16 -9.65
N LEU A 40 14.77 17.48 -8.50
CA LEU A 40 15.69 16.39 -8.16
C LEU A 40 15.37 15.12 -8.95
N ASP A 41 14.09 14.81 -9.17
CA ASP A 41 13.67 13.63 -9.94
C ASP A 41 13.99 13.75 -11.44
N GLU A 42 14.11 14.96 -11.98
CA GLU A 42 14.55 15.22 -13.36
C GLU A 42 16.06 14.96 -13.59
N ARG A 43 16.85 14.78 -12.53
CA ARG A 43 18.31 14.61 -12.62
C ARG A 43 18.70 13.19 -13.00
N SER A 44 18.88 12.94 -14.29
CA SER A 44 19.36 11.64 -14.81
C SER A 44 20.84 11.36 -14.55
N ASP A 45 21.63 12.37 -14.18
CA ASP A 45 23.05 12.23 -13.86
C ASP A 45 23.29 11.62 -12.47
N LEU A 46 22.27 11.54 -11.60
CA LEU A 46 22.35 10.93 -10.27
C LEU A 46 22.21 9.40 -10.33
N THR A 47 23.24 8.76 -10.87
CA THR A 47 23.42 7.31 -10.92
C THR A 47 24.03 6.75 -9.63
N ASN A 48 23.97 5.42 -9.43
CA ASN A 48 24.63 4.74 -8.31
C ASN A 48 26.12 5.14 -8.21
N GLN A 49 26.85 5.08 -9.32
CA GLN A 49 28.28 5.43 -9.37
C GLN A 49 28.55 6.89 -8.99
N THR A 50 27.74 7.82 -9.48
CA THR A 50 27.92 9.25 -9.14
C THR A 50 27.56 9.54 -7.69
N LEU A 51 26.54 8.87 -7.14
CA LEU A 51 26.09 9.05 -5.77
C LEU A 51 27.09 8.45 -4.77
N LEU A 52 27.73 7.32 -5.07
CA LEU A 52 28.78 6.74 -4.23
C LEU A 52 30.02 7.66 -4.10
N ASN A 53 30.23 8.55 -5.07
CA ASN A 53 31.31 9.54 -5.04
C ASN A 53 30.89 10.86 -4.37
N CYS A 54 29.63 11.01 -3.94
CA CYS A 54 29.16 12.20 -3.23
C CYS A 54 29.65 12.20 -1.78
N HIS A 55 29.79 13.41 -1.23
CA HIS A 55 30.03 13.56 0.20
C HIS A 55 28.82 13.07 0.99
N LYS A 56 29.02 12.48 2.19
CA LYS A 56 27.92 11.93 3.00
C LYS A 56 26.83 12.98 3.28
N ILE A 57 27.21 14.20 3.62
CA ILE A 57 26.27 15.31 3.87
C ILE A 57 25.44 15.66 2.61
N GLN A 58 26.02 15.57 1.41
CA GLN A 58 25.26 15.75 0.16
C GLN A 58 24.17 14.70 0.05
N LEU A 59 24.53 13.45 0.33
CA LEU A 59 23.58 12.33 0.26
C LEU A 59 22.48 12.49 1.31
N GLU A 60 22.79 12.96 2.52
CA GLU A 60 21.78 13.27 3.54
C GLU A 60 20.76 14.29 3.02
N PHE A 61 21.22 15.39 2.39
CA PHE A 61 20.33 16.39 1.78
C PHE A 61 19.50 15.80 0.65
N LEU A 62 20.14 15.10 -0.29
CA LEU A 62 19.48 14.50 -1.45
C LEU A 62 18.44 13.47 -1.03
N VAL A 63 18.75 12.60 -0.06
CA VAL A 63 17.84 11.60 0.48
C VAL A 63 16.69 12.26 1.23
N SER A 64 16.95 13.28 2.07
CA SER A 64 15.89 14.01 2.76
C SER A 64 14.93 14.70 1.80
N ILE A 65 15.45 15.35 0.76
CA ILE A 65 14.62 15.98 -0.28
C ILE A 65 13.80 14.91 -0.98
N ARG A 66 14.44 13.86 -1.53
CA ARG A 66 13.75 12.81 -2.28
C ARG A 66 12.68 12.09 -1.47
N THR A 67 12.95 11.80 -0.20
CA THR A 67 12.05 11.02 0.65
C THR A 67 11.03 11.86 1.41
N GLY A 68 11.27 13.16 1.59
CA GLY A 68 10.48 14.04 2.44
C GLY A 68 10.64 13.73 3.93
N LEU A 69 11.82 13.23 4.34
CA LEU A 69 12.06 12.80 5.71
C LEU A 69 13.22 13.61 6.32
N GLY A 70 12.90 14.39 7.35
CA GLY A 70 13.90 15.15 8.11
C GLY A 70 14.79 14.28 9.00
N SER A 71 14.44 13.00 9.19
CA SER A 71 15.21 12.06 10.02
C SER A 71 16.64 11.84 9.52
N PHE A 72 16.89 11.98 8.21
CA PHE A 72 18.24 11.85 7.65
C PHE A 72 19.13 13.09 7.88
N LEU A 73 18.54 14.21 8.32
CA LEU A 73 19.28 15.42 8.69
C LEU A 73 19.71 15.43 10.15
N SER A 74 19.35 14.41 10.93
CA SER A 74 19.72 14.31 12.34
C SER A 74 21.18 13.87 12.50
N GLU A 75 21.88 14.41 13.49
CA GLU A 75 23.24 14.01 13.87
C GLU A 75 23.35 12.51 14.20
N ASN A 76 22.25 11.89 14.62
CA ASN A 76 22.20 10.47 14.99
C ASN A 76 22.05 9.51 13.80
N THR A 77 22.17 9.98 12.56
CA THR A 77 22.03 9.14 11.37
C THR A 77 23.24 8.21 11.20
N ARG A 78 23.18 7.03 11.84
CA ARG A 78 24.19 5.96 11.78
C ARG A 78 24.19 5.16 10.47
N LEU A 79 23.75 5.76 9.37
CA LEU A 79 23.72 5.12 8.06
C LEU A 79 25.06 5.27 7.34
N LEU A 80 25.47 4.22 6.65
CA LEU A 80 26.60 4.22 5.73
C LEU A 80 26.25 4.99 4.46
N THR A 81 27.27 5.50 3.76
CA THR A 81 27.13 6.14 2.44
C THR A 81 26.37 5.23 1.47
N SER A 82 26.70 3.93 1.42
CA SER A 82 26.01 2.96 0.57
C SER A 82 24.53 2.83 0.92
N GLU A 83 24.17 2.79 2.21
CA GLU A 83 22.77 2.72 2.64
C GLU A 83 21.98 3.97 2.21
N LEU A 84 22.59 5.16 2.27
CA LEU A 84 21.97 6.40 1.77
C LEU A 84 21.75 6.36 0.26
N VAL A 85 22.71 5.84 -0.51
CA VAL A 85 22.56 5.66 -1.97
C VAL A 85 21.43 4.68 -2.27
N GLU A 86 21.35 3.55 -1.58
CA GLU A 86 20.29 2.56 -1.77
C GLU A 86 18.90 3.11 -1.42
N VAL A 87 18.79 3.90 -0.35
CA VAL A 87 17.54 4.60 -0.01
C VAL A 87 17.17 5.61 -1.10
N PHE A 88 18.15 6.39 -1.60
CA PHE A 88 17.92 7.32 -2.70
C PHE A 88 17.41 6.59 -3.94
N LEU A 89 18.01 5.47 -4.31
CA LEU A 89 17.61 4.68 -5.48
C LEU A 89 16.32 3.87 -5.28
N LEU A 90 15.71 3.94 -4.09
CA LEU A 90 14.51 3.18 -3.69
C LEU A 90 14.73 1.66 -3.63
N GLU A 91 15.99 1.26 -3.42
CA GLU A 91 16.47 -0.12 -3.25
C GLU A 91 16.57 -0.52 -1.77
N ARG A 92 16.39 0.44 -0.86
CA ARG A 92 16.27 0.21 0.59
C ARG A 92 15.11 1.01 1.16
N CYS A 93 14.46 0.45 2.17
CA CYS A 93 13.38 1.11 2.88
C CYS A 93 13.85 2.44 3.50
N ARG A 94 13.11 3.52 3.20
CA ARG A 94 13.35 4.86 3.73
C ARG A 94 13.06 5.03 5.23
N ASN A 95 12.46 4.03 5.88
CA ASN A 95 12.38 3.99 7.33
C ASN A 95 13.72 3.50 7.89
N ILE A 96 14.45 4.41 8.54
CA ILE A 96 15.80 4.18 9.10
C ILE A 96 15.85 3.07 10.16
N ASN A 97 14.70 2.71 10.75
CA ASN A 97 14.58 1.61 11.71
C ASN A 97 14.26 0.28 11.03
N CYS A 98 13.68 0.29 9.82
CA CYS A 98 13.32 -0.92 9.07
C CYS A 98 14.49 -1.43 8.22
N ARG A 99 15.16 -0.54 7.49
CA ARG A 99 16.36 -0.82 6.65
C ARG A 99 16.24 -2.00 5.68
N ARG A 100 15.06 -2.53 5.39
CA ARG A 100 14.90 -3.69 4.51
C ARG A 100 15.28 -3.35 3.07
N PHE A 101 15.93 -4.27 2.37
CA PHE A 101 16.17 -4.16 0.92
C PHE A 101 14.86 -4.28 0.13
N LEU A 102 14.77 -3.54 -0.97
CA LEU A 102 13.60 -3.43 -1.83
C LEU A 102 13.97 -3.67 -3.31
N PRO A 103 13.05 -4.21 -4.13
CA PRO A 103 11.75 -4.74 -3.73
C PRO A 103 11.92 -6.00 -2.87
N ILE A 104 10.99 -6.23 -1.95
CA ILE A 104 10.96 -7.49 -1.22
C ILE A 104 10.63 -8.57 -2.25
N GLU A 105 11.51 -9.57 -2.39
CA GLU A 105 11.30 -10.74 -3.26
C GLU A 105 10.16 -11.60 -2.70
N ASP A 106 8.92 -11.11 -2.78
CA ASP A 106 7.74 -11.87 -2.42
C ASP A 106 7.01 -12.30 -3.69
N ARG A 107 6.90 -13.62 -3.88
CA ARG A 107 6.46 -14.22 -5.14
C ARG A 107 4.97 -13.94 -5.34
N GLY A 108 4.65 -12.99 -6.21
CA GLY A 108 3.33 -12.89 -6.85
C GLY A 108 2.46 -11.70 -6.44
N CYS A 109 2.85 -10.87 -5.47
CA CYS A 109 2.11 -9.64 -5.18
C CYS A 109 2.44 -8.54 -6.20
N LYS A 110 1.46 -8.19 -7.04
CA LYS A 110 1.60 -7.10 -8.02
C LYS A 110 2.02 -5.79 -7.36
N ILE A 111 1.53 -5.47 -6.16
CA ILE A 111 1.89 -4.21 -5.51
C ILE A 111 3.36 -4.19 -5.07
N CYS A 112 3.84 -5.23 -4.37
CA CYS A 112 5.25 -5.33 -3.97
C CYS A 112 6.20 -5.27 -5.17
N SER A 113 5.84 -5.91 -6.28
CA SER A 113 6.70 -5.93 -7.48
C SER A 113 6.70 -4.64 -8.30
N THR A 114 5.64 -3.82 -8.21
CA THR A 114 5.46 -2.64 -9.10
C THR A 114 5.73 -1.31 -8.42
N LYS A 115 5.48 -1.19 -7.11
CA LYS A 115 5.67 0.07 -6.37
C LYS A 115 7.11 0.20 -5.88
N LYS A 116 7.96 0.86 -6.66
CA LYS A 116 9.34 1.18 -6.25
C LYS A 116 9.36 1.91 -4.91
N GLY A 117 10.26 1.50 -4.01
CA GLY A 117 10.41 2.09 -2.67
C GLY A 117 9.32 1.74 -1.66
N PHE A 118 8.32 0.92 -2.01
CA PHE A 118 7.33 0.42 -1.06
C PHE A 118 7.91 -0.72 -0.23
N CYS A 119 7.78 -0.62 1.10
CA CYS A 119 8.12 -1.69 2.04
C CYS A 119 6.85 -2.24 2.68
N SER A 120 6.50 -3.51 2.40
CA SER A 120 5.31 -4.15 2.98
C SER A 120 5.41 -4.35 4.49
N GLU A 121 6.62 -4.28 5.06
CA GLU A 121 6.86 -4.47 6.49
C GLU A 121 6.41 -3.27 7.34
N CYS A 122 6.57 -2.05 6.84
CA CYS A 122 6.37 -0.85 7.67
C CYS A 122 5.57 0.26 6.99
N MET A 123 5.22 0.14 5.70
CA MET A 123 4.48 1.19 5.00
C MET A 123 3.03 0.80 4.77
N CYS A 124 2.14 1.78 4.92
CA CYS A 124 0.75 1.65 4.59
C CYS A 124 0.58 1.51 3.07
N LEU A 125 -0.13 0.46 2.64
CA LEU A 125 -0.36 0.17 1.23
C LEU A 125 -1.10 1.29 0.47
N VAL A 126 -1.89 2.09 1.20
CA VAL A 126 -2.72 3.18 0.66
C VAL A 126 -1.93 4.48 0.50
N CYS A 127 -1.29 4.97 1.56
CA CYS A 127 -0.63 6.28 1.53
C CYS A 127 0.89 6.20 1.36
N LEU A 128 1.48 4.99 1.38
CA LEU A 128 2.91 4.70 1.30
C LEU A 128 3.75 5.32 2.43
N LYS A 129 3.10 5.91 3.43
CA LYS A 129 3.76 6.44 4.64
C LYS A 129 3.90 5.33 5.67
N PHE A 130 4.83 5.54 6.59
CA PHE A 130 5.04 4.73 7.78
C PHE A 130 4.98 5.65 9.00
N ASP A 131 4.73 5.05 10.15
CA ASP A 131 4.91 5.69 11.46
C ASP A 131 5.60 4.70 12.40
N CYS A 132 5.71 5.06 13.68
CA CYS A 132 6.29 4.19 14.71
C CYS A 132 5.21 3.50 15.55
N ALA A 133 3.94 3.49 15.10
CA ALA A 133 2.87 2.88 15.85
C ALA A 133 2.94 1.36 15.70
N ASN A 134 3.19 0.68 16.82
CA ASN A 134 3.16 -0.77 16.95
C ASN A 134 2.16 -1.14 18.03
N ASN A 135 1.61 -2.35 17.98
CA ASN A 135 0.69 -2.85 19.02
C ASN A 135 -0.53 -1.93 19.21
N THR A 136 -1.13 -1.47 18.10
CA THR A 136 -2.30 -0.58 18.09
C THR A 136 -3.32 -1.02 17.04
N CYS A 137 -4.57 -0.58 17.20
CA CYS A 137 -5.64 -0.66 16.21
C CYS A 137 -5.52 0.40 15.11
N SER A 138 -4.55 1.32 15.20
CA SER A 138 -4.26 2.33 14.19
C SER A 138 -3.76 1.76 12.86
N TRP A 139 -3.32 0.49 12.88
CA TRP A 139 -2.94 -0.30 11.71
C TRP A 139 -3.81 -1.55 11.59
N VAL A 140 -4.15 -1.92 10.36
CA VAL A 140 -4.90 -3.14 10.01
C VAL A 140 -4.14 -3.94 8.98
N GLY A 141 -4.14 -5.25 9.14
CA GLY A 141 -3.35 -6.18 8.34
C GLY A 141 -4.23 -7.17 7.59
N CYS A 142 -3.77 -7.61 6.41
CA CYS A 142 -4.33 -8.75 5.72
C CYS A 142 -3.69 -10.05 6.24
N ASP A 143 -4.49 -10.96 6.75
CA ASP A 143 -4.07 -12.29 7.24
C ASP A 143 -3.59 -13.25 6.13
N ALA A 144 -3.89 -12.96 4.85
CA ALA A 144 -3.44 -13.79 3.73
C ALA A 144 -2.07 -13.37 3.14
N CYS A 145 -1.79 -12.07 3.08
CA CYS A 145 -0.59 -11.55 2.40
C CYS A 145 0.24 -10.58 3.25
N LEU A 146 -0.14 -10.37 4.51
CA LEU A 146 0.56 -9.54 5.49
C LEU A 146 0.82 -8.10 5.03
N HIS A 147 -0.02 -7.58 4.13
CA HIS A 147 -0.03 -6.17 3.80
C HIS A 147 -0.77 -5.37 4.87
N TRP A 148 -0.13 -4.29 5.29
CA TRP A 148 -0.65 -3.40 6.32
C TRP A 148 -1.12 -2.05 5.77
N CYS A 149 -2.12 -1.48 6.43
CA CYS A 149 -2.67 -0.17 6.15
C CYS A 149 -2.95 0.57 7.46
N HIS A 150 -2.76 1.89 7.51
CA HIS A 150 -3.39 2.68 8.56
C HIS A 150 -4.91 2.49 8.52
N ALA A 151 -5.55 2.25 9.66
CA ALA A 151 -7.00 2.08 9.78
C ALA A 151 -7.76 3.23 9.12
N VAL A 152 -7.37 4.47 9.40
CA VAL A 152 -7.95 5.68 8.79
C VAL A 152 -7.81 5.73 7.26
N CYS A 153 -6.71 5.21 6.71
CA CYS A 153 -6.55 5.13 5.26
C CYS A 153 -7.51 4.10 4.67
N SER A 154 -7.66 2.95 5.33
CA SER A 154 -8.58 1.89 4.93
C SER A 154 -10.03 2.34 4.99
N ILE A 155 -10.44 3.05 6.05
CA ILE A 155 -11.79 3.60 6.21
C ILE A 155 -12.09 4.61 5.09
N ARG A 156 -11.20 5.59 4.85
CA ARG A 156 -11.38 6.60 3.80
C ARG A 156 -11.47 6.00 2.39
N ARG A 157 -10.83 4.85 2.16
CA ARG A 157 -10.89 4.11 0.90
C ARG A 157 -12.02 3.08 0.85
N ASN A 158 -12.89 3.02 1.87
CA ASN A 158 -13.97 2.04 2.01
C ASN A 158 -13.47 0.58 1.89
N LEU A 159 -12.29 0.31 2.47
CA LEU A 159 -11.70 -1.02 2.55
C LEU A 159 -12.11 -1.76 3.83
N ILE A 160 -12.58 -1.03 4.84
CA ILE A 160 -13.18 -1.61 6.05
C ILE A 160 -14.68 -1.42 5.92
N LYS A 161 -15.43 -2.51 5.78
CA LYS A 161 -16.88 -2.49 5.54
C LYS A 161 -17.53 -3.84 5.89
N PRO A 162 -18.86 -3.87 6.07
CA PRO A 162 -19.59 -5.13 6.20
C PRO A 162 -19.41 -6.00 4.96
N GLY A 163 -19.25 -7.30 5.18
CA GLY A 163 -19.21 -8.32 4.14
C GLY A 163 -19.79 -9.64 4.64
N PRO A 164 -19.96 -10.65 3.75
CA PRO A 164 -20.50 -11.96 4.12
C PRO A 164 -19.58 -12.65 5.13
N SER A 165 -20.12 -13.18 6.22
CA SER A 165 -19.29 -13.82 7.24
C SER A 165 -18.54 -15.03 6.68
N LEU A 166 -17.23 -15.09 6.93
CA LEU A 166 -16.37 -16.18 6.42
C LEU A 166 -16.55 -17.48 7.19
N LYS A 167 -16.96 -17.39 8.46
CA LYS A 167 -17.11 -18.53 9.38
C LYS A 167 -18.52 -18.66 9.96
N GLY A 168 -19.40 -17.68 9.73
CA GLY A 168 -20.76 -17.65 10.26
C GLY A 168 -21.80 -18.40 9.41
N PRO A 169 -23.05 -18.51 9.92
CA PRO A 169 -24.17 -19.05 9.16
C PRO A 169 -24.40 -18.31 7.84
N SER A 170 -24.91 -19.00 6.82
CA SER A 170 -25.22 -18.37 5.54
C SER A 170 -26.18 -17.19 5.71
N GLY A 171 -25.82 -16.04 5.13
CA GLY A 171 -26.62 -14.81 5.20
C GLY A 171 -26.24 -13.87 6.35
N THR A 172 -25.30 -14.24 7.24
CA THR A 172 -24.77 -13.29 8.22
C THR A 172 -23.68 -12.41 7.63
N THR A 173 -23.59 -11.18 8.13
CA THR A 173 -22.52 -10.24 7.79
C THR A 173 -21.52 -10.12 8.94
N GLU A 174 -20.33 -9.62 8.65
CA GLU A 174 -19.33 -9.22 9.65
C GLU A 174 -18.48 -8.07 9.09
N MET A 175 -17.81 -7.31 9.96
CA MET A 175 -16.86 -6.30 9.50
C MET A 175 -15.58 -6.93 8.97
N GLN A 176 -15.19 -6.53 7.76
CA GLN A 176 -14.04 -7.07 7.07
C GLN A 176 -13.12 -5.97 6.54
N PHE A 177 -11.83 -6.25 6.51
CA PHE A 177 -10.83 -5.48 5.80
C PHE A 177 -10.50 -6.12 4.44
N TYR A 178 -10.69 -5.37 3.37
CA TYR A 178 -10.42 -5.79 2.00
C TYR A 178 -9.02 -5.32 1.59
N CYS A 179 -8.11 -6.26 1.41
CA CYS A 179 -6.74 -5.96 1.02
C CYS A 179 -6.67 -5.48 -0.44
N LEU A 180 -6.11 -4.30 -0.68
CA LEU A 180 -5.84 -3.82 -2.05
C LEU A 180 -4.81 -4.69 -2.81
N GLY A 181 -3.95 -5.41 -2.09
CA GLY A 181 -2.87 -6.22 -2.66
C GLY A 181 -3.35 -7.51 -3.30
N CYS A 182 -4.10 -8.32 -2.55
CA CYS A 182 -4.55 -9.64 -2.99
C CYS A 182 -6.08 -9.74 -3.17
N GLY A 183 -6.85 -8.73 -2.77
CA GLY A 183 -8.32 -8.78 -2.78
C GLY A 183 -8.94 -9.64 -1.67
N HIS A 184 -8.12 -10.22 -0.79
CA HIS A 184 -8.60 -11.01 0.34
C HIS A 184 -9.38 -10.15 1.34
N ALA A 185 -10.45 -10.72 1.89
CA ALA A 185 -11.24 -10.12 2.95
C ALA A 185 -10.82 -10.75 4.29
N SER A 186 -10.22 -9.97 5.17
CA SER A 186 -9.80 -10.38 6.51
C SER A 186 -10.84 -9.95 7.55
N GLU A 187 -11.15 -10.83 8.48
CA GLU A 187 -12.13 -10.58 9.55
C GLU A 187 -11.56 -9.60 10.60
N MET A 188 -12.36 -8.62 11.05
CA MET A 188 -11.86 -7.51 11.89
C MET A 188 -12.03 -7.70 13.40
N PHE A 189 -13.02 -8.46 13.85
CA PHE A 189 -13.34 -8.64 15.27
C PHE A 189 -12.25 -9.42 15.98
N GLY A 190 -11.83 -10.55 15.42
CA GLY A 190 -10.71 -11.33 15.91
C GLY A 190 -9.43 -10.50 15.98
N PHE A 191 -9.12 -9.76 14.90
CA PHE A 191 -7.95 -8.87 14.86
C PHE A 191 -7.96 -7.86 16.02
N ILE A 192 -9.06 -7.13 16.21
CA ILE A 192 -9.16 -6.11 17.27
C ILE A 192 -9.12 -6.76 18.66
N LYS A 193 -9.81 -7.88 18.85
CA LYS A 193 -9.76 -8.64 20.08
C LYS A 193 -8.32 -9.03 20.44
N ASP A 194 -7.56 -9.57 19.49
CA ASP A 194 -6.19 -10.03 19.73
C ASP A 194 -5.25 -8.87 20.06
N VAL A 195 -5.40 -7.71 19.41
CA VAL A 195 -4.65 -6.49 19.75
C VAL A 195 -4.94 -6.03 21.17
N PHE A 196 -6.22 -5.94 21.56
CA PHE A 196 -6.57 -5.53 22.93
C PHE A 196 -6.08 -6.54 23.97
N MET A 197 -6.33 -7.83 23.76
CA MET A 197 -5.94 -8.89 24.69
C MET A 197 -4.43 -8.97 24.89
N SER A 198 -3.64 -8.65 23.86
CA SER A 198 -2.18 -8.73 23.91
C SER A 198 -1.52 -7.45 24.44
N CYS A 199 -2.13 -6.28 24.23
CA CYS A 199 -1.42 -5.01 24.36
C CYS A 199 -2.09 -3.99 25.29
N ALA A 200 -3.40 -4.09 25.55
CA ALA A 200 -4.14 -2.99 26.20
C ALA A 200 -3.69 -2.72 27.64
N ASN A 201 -3.16 -3.73 28.35
CA ASN A 201 -2.65 -3.57 29.71
C ASN A 201 -1.36 -2.74 29.79
N GLU A 202 -0.63 -2.59 28.68
CA GLU A 202 0.61 -1.80 28.61
C GLU A 202 0.33 -0.36 28.15
N TRP A 203 -0.87 -0.07 27.67
CA TRP A 203 -1.22 1.25 27.17
C TRP A 203 -1.49 2.23 28.30
N GLY A 204 -0.92 3.43 28.16
CA GLY A 204 -1.35 4.59 28.95
C GLY A 204 -2.75 5.06 28.54
N GLU A 205 -3.37 5.88 29.38
CA GLU A 205 -4.73 6.40 29.20
C GLU A 205 -4.95 7.04 27.81
N GLU A 206 -4.02 7.89 27.37
CA GLU A 206 -4.11 8.56 26.06
C GLU A 206 -4.10 7.56 24.90
N THR A 207 -3.25 6.54 24.96
CA THR A 207 -3.17 5.50 23.93
C THR A 207 -4.45 4.66 23.94
N LEU A 208 -4.90 4.21 25.11
CA LEU A 208 -6.14 3.45 25.22
C LEU A 208 -7.35 4.21 24.66
N MET A 209 -7.47 5.50 24.95
CA MET A 209 -8.51 6.35 24.37
C MET A 209 -8.40 6.42 22.85
N LYS A 210 -7.20 6.62 22.29
CA LYS A 210 -6.99 6.62 20.83
C LYS A 210 -7.37 5.27 20.20
N GLU A 211 -7.03 4.16 20.83
CA GLU A 211 -7.37 2.83 20.32
C GLU A 211 -8.88 2.57 20.36
N LEU A 212 -9.57 2.96 21.43
CA LEU A 212 -11.04 2.91 21.50
C LEU A 212 -11.67 3.78 20.41
N ASP A 213 -11.10 4.95 20.09
CA ASP A 213 -11.57 5.80 19.00
C ASP A 213 -11.37 5.15 17.62
N TYR A 214 -10.27 4.43 17.40
CA TYR A 214 -10.10 3.60 16.19
C TYR A 214 -11.15 2.50 16.10
N VAL A 215 -11.44 1.79 17.20
CA VAL A 215 -12.50 0.77 17.23
C VAL A 215 -13.85 1.38 16.86
N ARG A 216 -14.21 2.53 17.45
CA ARG A 216 -15.46 3.24 17.12
C ARG A 216 -15.57 3.51 15.62
N LYS A 217 -14.50 4.02 15.00
CA LYS A 217 -14.46 4.35 13.56
C LYS A 217 -14.49 3.09 12.68
N ILE A 218 -13.80 2.03 13.07
CA ILE A 218 -13.78 0.75 12.32
C ILE A 218 -15.19 0.15 12.29
N TYR A 219 -15.92 0.16 13.41
CA TYR A 219 -17.23 -0.48 13.54
C TYR A 219 -18.43 0.44 13.35
N GLN A 220 -18.23 1.70 12.95
CA GLN A 220 -19.32 2.66 12.80
C GLN A 220 -20.43 2.19 11.83
N GLY A 221 -20.07 1.41 10.81
CA GLY A 221 -21.00 0.85 9.83
C GLY A 221 -21.38 -0.62 10.04
N SER A 222 -21.13 -1.19 11.23
CA SER A 222 -21.40 -2.61 11.47
C SER A 222 -22.88 -2.94 11.42
N GLU A 223 -23.23 -4.02 10.73
CA GLU A 223 -24.61 -4.52 10.68
C GLU A 223 -24.83 -5.74 11.58
N ASP A 224 -23.75 -6.43 11.92
CA ASP A 224 -23.74 -7.62 12.76
C ASP A 224 -23.73 -7.29 14.26
N PHE A 225 -24.19 -8.25 15.07
CA PHE A 225 -24.29 -8.10 16.52
C PHE A 225 -22.94 -7.80 17.16
N LYS A 226 -21.87 -8.53 16.80
CA LYS A 226 -20.55 -8.40 17.44
C LYS A 226 -19.96 -7.01 17.23
N GLY A 227 -19.98 -6.53 16.00
CA GLY A 227 -19.42 -5.23 15.69
C GLY A 227 -20.27 -4.07 16.23
N LYS A 228 -21.60 -4.20 16.29
CA LYS A 228 -22.48 -3.21 16.96
C LYS A 228 -22.19 -3.10 18.45
N GLU A 229 -22.12 -4.22 19.15
CA GLU A 229 -21.80 -4.25 20.58
C GLU A 229 -20.40 -3.67 20.84
N LEU A 230 -19.41 -4.03 20.03
CA LEU A 230 -18.05 -3.51 20.17
C LEU A 230 -17.98 -1.99 19.90
N HIS A 231 -18.70 -1.48 18.90
CA HIS A 231 -18.81 -0.04 18.64
C HIS A 231 -19.39 0.71 19.84
N VAL A 232 -20.55 0.26 20.35
CA VAL A 232 -21.24 0.89 21.49
C VAL A 232 -20.36 0.82 22.74
N LYS A 233 -19.75 -0.33 23.02
CA LYS A 233 -18.86 -0.49 24.18
C LYS A 233 -17.66 0.44 24.09
N ALA A 234 -17.02 0.54 22.93
CA ALA A 234 -15.89 1.43 22.74
C ALA A 234 -16.27 2.90 22.94
N ASP A 235 -17.47 3.32 22.49
CA ASP A 235 -18.01 4.66 22.71
C ASP A 235 -18.25 4.98 24.19
N VAL A 236 -18.87 4.04 24.92
CA VAL A 236 -19.12 4.16 26.36
C VAL A 236 -17.81 4.25 27.15
N LEU A 237 -16.84 3.37 26.86
CA LEU A 237 -15.56 3.35 27.55
C LEU A 237 -14.74 4.61 27.25
N HIS A 238 -14.68 5.03 25.98
CA HIS A 238 -14.00 6.27 25.60
C HIS A 238 -14.60 7.48 26.33
N THR A 239 -15.94 7.58 26.36
CA THR A 239 -16.63 8.69 27.05
C THR A 239 -16.35 8.69 28.55
N LYS A 240 -16.43 7.52 29.19
CA LYS A 240 -16.17 7.39 30.63
C LYS A 240 -14.71 7.69 31.01
N LEU A 241 -13.75 7.32 30.16
CA LEU A 241 -12.34 7.70 30.35
C LEU A 241 -12.16 9.22 30.18
N ALA A 242 -12.74 9.81 29.13
CA ALA A 242 -12.68 11.25 28.88
C ALA A 242 -13.27 12.07 30.05
N THR A 243 -14.34 11.57 30.70
CA THR A 243 -14.96 12.19 31.88
C THR A 243 -14.37 11.70 33.21
N LYS A 244 -13.31 10.87 33.18
CA LYS A 244 -12.62 10.32 34.36
C LYS A 244 -13.53 9.54 35.32
N MET A 245 -14.58 8.92 34.80
CA MET A 245 -15.53 8.11 35.57
C MET A 245 -15.02 6.69 35.85
N ILE A 246 -14.05 6.22 35.09
CA ILE A 246 -13.42 4.89 35.23
C ILE A 246 -11.91 5.02 35.06
N SER A 247 -11.15 4.08 35.60
CA SER A 247 -9.71 4.00 35.34
C SER A 247 -9.42 3.32 33.98
N PRO A 248 -8.21 3.48 33.42
CA PRO A 248 -7.77 2.71 32.26
C PRO A 248 -7.85 1.19 32.47
N SER A 249 -7.52 0.71 33.67
CA SER A 249 -7.63 -0.72 34.02
C SER A 249 -9.07 -1.21 33.96
N ASP A 250 -10.01 -0.46 34.55
CA ASP A 250 -11.44 -0.82 34.50
C ASP A 250 -11.94 -0.87 33.05
N ALA A 251 -11.50 0.07 32.21
CA ALA A 251 -11.86 0.08 30.80
C ALA A 251 -11.35 -1.17 30.06
N CYS A 252 -10.11 -1.61 30.33
CA CYS A 252 -9.56 -2.86 29.83
C CYS A 252 -10.37 -4.07 30.30
N ASP A 253 -10.68 -4.15 31.60
CA ASP A 253 -11.47 -5.26 32.15
C ASP A 253 -12.86 -5.34 31.51
N PHE A 254 -13.52 -4.19 31.34
CA PHE A 254 -14.83 -4.11 30.71
C PHE A 254 -14.83 -4.54 29.24
N ILE A 255 -13.76 -4.24 28.47
CA ILE A 255 -13.68 -4.67 27.07
C ILE A 255 -13.30 -6.17 26.97
N PHE A 256 -12.43 -6.67 27.84
CA PHE A 256 -12.11 -8.11 27.91
C PHE A 256 -13.32 -8.95 28.30
N GLN A 257 -14.14 -8.46 29.23
CA GLN A 257 -15.40 -9.10 29.59
C GLN A 257 -16.36 -9.16 28.39
N LEU A 258 -16.43 -8.10 27.58
CA LEU A 258 -17.24 -8.12 26.35
C LEU A 258 -16.75 -9.20 25.38
N PHE A 259 -15.44 -9.28 25.11
CA PHE A 259 -14.88 -10.30 24.22
C PHE A 259 -15.15 -11.72 24.72
N SER A 260 -15.12 -11.92 26.04
CA SER A 260 -15.44 -13.20 26.66
C SER A 260 -16.93 -13.54 26.54
N THR A 261 -17.80 -12.55 26.79
CA THR A 261 -19.27 -12.72 26.68
C THR A 261 -19.68 -13.06 25.26
N ILE A 262 -19.15 -12.35 24.26
CA ILE A 262 -19.44 -12.62 22.85
C ILE A 262 -18.99 -14.03 22.47
N LYS A 263 -17.81 -14.46 22.92
CA LYS A 263 -17.32 -15.82 22.68
C LYS A 263 -18.27 -16.88 23.26
N THR A 264 -18.74 -16.70 24.49
CA THR A 264 -19.70 -17.63 25.11
C THR A 264 -21.00 -17.72 24.31
N ILE A 265 -21.52 -16.59 23.82
CA ILE A 265 -22.73 -16.55 22.98
C ILE A 265 -22.52 -17.33 21.67
N GLU A 266 -21.34 -17.22 21.05
CA GLU A 266 -20.99 -17.99 19.85
C GLU A 266 -20.93 -19.49 20.13
N ASP A 267 -20.33 -19.89 21.25
CA ASP A 267 -20.19 -21.30 21.67
C ASP A 267 -21.56 -21.91 22.08
N GLU A 268 -22.47 -21.11 22.64
CA GLU A 268 -23.82 -21.50 23.07
C GLU A 268 -24.87 -21.52 21.94
N TRP A 269 -24.49 -21.26 20.68
CA TRP A 269 -25.36 -21.41 19.51
C TRP A 269 -25.17 -22.78 18.80
N PRO A 270 -25.65 -23.92 19.36
CA PRO A 270 -25.74 -25.15 18.60
C PRO A 270 -26.98 -25.08 17.71
N VAL A 271 -26.77 -24.83 16.41
CA VAL A 271 -27.78 -25.11 15.40
C VAL A 271 -28.14 -26.61 15.50
N LYS A 272 -29.36 -26.92 15.93
CA LYS A 272 -30.01 -28.19 15.56
C LYS A 272 -30.10 -28.22 14.04
N ARG A 273 -29.07 -28.74 13.37
CA ARG A 273 -29.08 -29.00 11.93
C ARG A 273 -29.98 -30.20 11.68
N SER A 274 -31.17 -29.97 11.14
CA SER A 274 -31.94 -31.04 10.54
C SER A 274 -31.16 -31.51 9.32
N LYS A 275 -30.87 -32.81 9.18
CA LYS A 275 -30.15 -33.38 8.01
C LYS A 275 -30.76 -33.00 6.65
N LYS A 276 -32.01 -32.52 6.63
CA LYS A 276 -32.72 -32.04 5.44
C LYS A 276 -32.20 -30.66 4.97
N ASP A 277 -31.92 -29.75 5.91
CA ASP A 277 -31.48 -28.39 5.59
C ASP A 277 -30.01 -28.35 5.10
N GLU A 278 -29.19 -29.29 5.57
CA GLU A 278 -27.81 -29.45 5.12
C GLU A 278 -27.74 -29.90 3.65
N VAL A 279 -28.60 -30.83 3.24
CA VAL A 279 -28.64 -31.33 1.85
C VAL A 279 -29.22 -30.27 0.90
N ASP A 280 -30.26 -29.53 1.31
CA ASP A 280 -30.84 -28.46 0.50
C ASP A 280 -29.93 -27.22 0.39
N SER A 281 -29.17 -26.92 1.46
CA SER A 281 -28.15 -25.87 1.47
C SER A 281 -26.92 -26.24 0.64
N LEU A 282 -26.40 -27.47 0.78
CA LEU A 282 -25.34 -27.99 -0.11
C LEU A 282 -25.79 -27.99 -1.57
N GLY A 283 -27.02 -28.41 -1.87
CA GLY A 283 -27.58 -28.36 -3.22
C GLY A 283 -27.66 -26.94 -3.77
N SER A 284 -27.97 -25.95 -2.93
CA SER A 284 -28.02 -24.54 -3.34
C SER A 284 -26.62 -23.95 -3.56
N ILE A 285 -25.65 -24.28 -2.72
CA ILE A 285 -24.25 -23.86 -2.86
C ILE A 285 -23.62 -24.48 -4.10
N VAL A 286 -23.86 -25.77 -4.36
CA VAL A 286 -23.39 -26.46 -5.57
C VAL A 286 -23.93 -25.77 -6.82
N ARG A 287 -25.23 -25.47 -6.89
CA ARG A 287 -25.82 -24.75 -8.02
C ARG A 287 -25.23 -23.35 -8.23
N ILE A 288 -24.98 -22.61 -7.15
CA ILE A 288 -24.36 -21.28 -7.25
C ILE A 288 -22.91 -21.39 -7.74
N LYS A 289 -22.14 -22.35 -7.22
CA LYS A 289 -20.75 -22.58 -7.63
C LYS A 289 -20.65 -23.10 -9.07
N GLU A 290 -21.58 -23.93 -9.51
CA GLU A 290 -21.70 -24.35 -10.90
C GLU A 290 -22.03 -23.17 -11.82
N ALA A 291 -22.97 -22.30 -11.44
CA ALA A 291 -23.29 -21.09 -12.19
C ALA A 291 -22.12 -20.10 -12.26
N GLU A 292 -21.41 -19.89 -11.14
CA GLU A 292 -20.18 -19.09 -11.11
C GLU A 292 -19.11 -19.68 -12.04
N ALA A 293 -18.87 -20.99 -11.96
CA ALA A 293 -17.90 -21.68 -12.81
C ALA A 293 -18.24 -21.57 -14.30
N GLN A 294 -19.51 -21.74 -14.67
CA GLN A 294 -19.98 -21.57 -16.05
C GLN A 294 -19.80 -20.12 -16.54
N MET A 295 -20.10 -19.13 -15.69
CA MET A 295 -19.88 -17.73 -16.02
C MET A 295 -18.38 -17.44 -16.26
N PHE A 296 -17.49 -17.94 -15.40
CA PHE A 296 -16.04 -17.77 -15.58
C PHE A 296 -15.54 -18.48 -16.84
N GLN A 297 -16.06 -19.67 -17.15
CA GLN A 297 -15.72 -20.39 -18.37
C GLN A 297 -16.19 -19.64 -19.63
N SER A 298 -17.40 -19.07 -19.62
CA SER A 298 -17.91 -18.24 -20.72
C SER A 298 -17.04 -17.01 -20.93
N ARG A 299 -16.73 -16.25 -19.86
CA ARG A 299 -15.86 -15.08 -19.95
C ARG A 299 -14.46 -15.42 -20.46
N ALA A 300 -13.92 -16.58 -20.05
CA ALA A 300 -12.64 -17.06 -20.56
C ALA A 300 -12.71 -17.45 -22.04
N ALA A 301 -13.84 -18.00 -22.50
CA ALA A 301 -14.06 -18.29 -23.91
C ALA A 301 -14.16 -17.01 -24.75
N ASP A 302 -14.90 -16.01 -24.26
CA ASP A 302 -15.04 -14.71 -24.92
C ASP A 302 -13.69 -14.00 -25.04
N ALA A 303 -12.92 -13.93 -23.95
CA ALA A 303 -11.59 -13.34 -23.94
C ALA A 303 -10.62 -14.07 -24.90
N ARG A 304 -10.72 -15.40 -25.00
CA ARG A 304 -9.96 -16.18 -26.00
C ARG A 304 -10.38 -15.83 -27.42
N GLY A 305 -11.69 -15.69 -27.68
CA GLY A 305 -12.22 -15.28 -28.98
C GLY A 305 -11.73 -13.90 -29.39
N GLU A 306 -11.79 -12.94 -28.48
CA GLU A 306 -11.30 -11.57 -28.70
C GLU A 306 -9.79 -11.54 -28.96
N ALA A 307 -9.00 -12.29 -28.18
CA ALA A 307 -7.55 -12.40 -28.39
C ALA A 307 -7.21 -13.00 -29.77
N VAL A 308 -7.98 -13.98 -30.26
CA VAL A 308 -7.81 -14.54 -31.61
C VAL A 308 -8.15 -13.49 -32.67
N SER A 309 -9.24 -12.73 -32.48
CA SER A 309 -9.64 -11.65 -33.39
C SER A 309 -8.58 -10.55 -33.48
N LEU A 310 -8.10 -10.07 -32.33
CA LEU A 310 -7.04 -9.05 -32.25
C LEU A 310 -5.73 -9.54 -32.90
N ARG A 311 -5.34 -10.81 -32.69
CA ARG A 311 -4.18 -11.39 -33.38
C ARG A 311 -4.35 -11.42 -34.90
N ARG A 312 -5.57 -11.65 -35.40
CA ARG A 312 -5.85 -11.62 -36.84
C ARG A 312 -5.74 -10.21 -37.41
N LEU A 313 -6.28 -9.22 -36.69
CA LEU A 313 -6.17 -7.81 -37.06
C LEU A 313 -4.72 -7.34 -37.07
N ALA A 314 -3.96 -7.63 -36.01
CA ALA A 314 -2.54 -7.27 -35.92
C ALA A 314 -1.71 -7.88 -37.05
N ARG A 315 -2.01 -9.11 -37.48
CA ARG A 315 -1.36 -9.73 -38.66
C ARG A 315 -1.70 -8.99 -39.95
N LEU A 316 -2.97 -8.63 -40.16
CA LEU A 316 -3.39 -7.88 -41.34
C LEU A 316 -2.76 -6.48 -41.40
N GLU A 317 -2.69 -5.78 -40.26
CA GLU A 317 -2.02 -4.49 -40.17
C GLU A 317 -0.52 -4.61 -40.42
N SER A 318 0.15 -5.64 -39.90
CA SER A 318 1.56 -5.90 -40.17
C SER A 318 1.82 -6.18 -41.66
N MET A 319 0.94 -6.93 -42.34
CA MET A 319 1.05 -7.14 -43.78
C MET A 319 0.90 -5.84 -44.57
N LYS A 320 -0.10 -5.02 -44.25
CA LYS A 320 -0.31 -3.71 -44.90
C LYS A 320 0.86 -2.75 -44.67
N LEU A 321 1.40 -2.74 -43.44
CA LEU A 321 2.55 -1.91 -43.11
C LEU A 321 3.80 -2.34 -43.88
N ASN A 322 4.04 -3.65 -43.99
CA ASN A 322 5.15 -4.19 -44.78
C ASN A 322 4.99 -3.84 -46.26
N GLU A 323 3.79 -3.98 -46.83
CA GLU A 323 3.50 -3.61 -48.22
C GLU A 323 3.81 -2.12 -48.48
N ALA A 324 3.31 -1.23 -47.62
CA ALA A 324 3.58 0.21 -47.70
C ALA A 324 5.09 0.54 -47.54
N TYR A 325 5.78 -0.18 -46.66
CA TYR A 325 7.23 -0.04 -46.45
C TYR A 325 8.01 -0.40 -47.73
N TYR A 326 7.71 -1.55 -48.34
CA TYR A 326 8.37 -1.98 -49.58
C TYR A 326 8.03 -1.10 -50.78
N GLU A 327 6.79 -0.59 -50.88
CA GLU A 327 6.41 0.35 -51.93
C GLU A 327 7.22 1.66 -51.81
N LYS A 328 7.36 2.19 -50.60
CA LYS A 328 8.14 3.41 -50.34
C LYS A 328 9.62 3.20 -50.65
N LEU A 329 10.17 2.03 -50.30
CA LEU A 329 11.56 1.67 -50.59
C LEU A 329 11.80 1.61 -52.11
N SER A 330 10.89 0.98 -52.86
CA SER A 330 10.97 0.89 -54.33
C SER A 330 10.98 2.28 -54.99
N LYS A 331 10.09 3.19 -54.54
CA LYS A 331 10.05 4.58 -55.03
C LYS A 331 11.35 5.33 -54.76
N LEU A 332 11.94 5.16 -53.57
CA LEU A 332 13.22 5.78 -53.23
C LEU A 332 14.36 5.26 -54.14
N CYS A 333 14.44 3.95 -54.35
CA CYS A 333 15.45 3.37 -55.24
C CYS A 333 15.33 3.88 -56.69
N LEU A 334 14.10 4.04 -57.19
CA LEU A 334 13.86 4.62 -58.51
C LEU A 334 14.32 6.08 -58.58
N GLN A 335 13.93 6.91 -57.60
CA GLN A 335 14.36 8.32 -57.52
C GLN A 335 15.88 8.45 -57.44
N GLU A 336 16.57 7.67 -56.60
CA GLU A 336 18.03 7.68 -56.53
C GLU A 336 18.67 7.30 -57.88
N THR A 337 18.09 6.33 -58.59
CA THR A 337 18.60 5.89 -59.89
C THR A 337 18.44 6.98 -60.95
N GLU A 338 17.31 7.68 -60.96
CA GLU A 338 17.05 8.82 -61.84
C GLU A 338 17.97 10.00 -61.54
N GLU A 339 18.20 10.33 -60.26
CA GLU A 339 19.15 11.38 -59.87
C GLU A 339 20.59 11.04 -60.30
N ARG A 340 21.02 9.78 -60.11
CA ARG A 340 22.33 9.32 -60.56
C ARG A 340 22.46 9.42 -62.09
N ARG A 341 21.40 9.13 -62.84
CA ARG A 341 21.36 9.33 -64.30
C ARG A 341 21.46 10.82 -64.68
N ARG A 342 20.69 11.70 -64.03
CA ARG A 342 20.74 13.16 -64.27
C ARG A 342 22.14 13.73 -63.98
N LYS A 343 22.79 13.32 -62.88
CA LYS A 343 24.16 13.74 -62.53
C LYS A 343 25.21 13.26 -63.54
N LYS A 344 24.99 12.14 -64.23
CA LYS A 344 25.86 11.67 -65.31
C LYS A 344 25.66 12.44 -66.62
N ILE A 345 24.41 12.84 -66.92
CA ILE A 345 24.08 13.59 -68.14
C ILE A 345 24.50 15.07 -68.02
N GLY A 346 24.41 15.69 -66.84
CA GLY A 346 24.86 17.07 -66.60
C GLY A 346 26.36 17.26 -66.41
N ARG A 347 27.18 16.23 -66.65
CA ARG A 347 28.66 16.26 -66.60
C ARG A 347 29.31 15.94 -67.96
N ALA A 348 28.52 15.80 -69.01
CA ALA A 348 28.94 15.84 -70.41
C ALA A 348 28.66 17.24 -70.95
#